data_AF-A0A3N7H8H8-F1
#
_entry.id   AF-A0A3N7H8H8-F1
#
_cell.length_a   1.000
_cell.length_b   1.000
_cell.length_c   1.000
_cell.angle_alpha   90.00
_cell.angle_beta   90.00
_cell.angle_gamma   90.00
#
_symmetry.space_group_name_H-M   'P 1'
#
loop_
_entity.id
_entity.type
_entity.pdbx_description
1 polymer ?
#
loop_
_entity_poly.entity_id
_entity_poly.type
_entity_poly.pdbx_seq_one_letter_code
_entity_poly.pdbx_strand_id
1 'polypeptide(L)'
;MKMRLILCTPFLLLFVSCFQLIEDVTVKQDGSGTAVFTANLSQSRSKLASIMLLDSVNGYKVPSKTDIQNHLAEIATELKKIPGISNVSHSADFDKFIATIRFSFNKVED
;
A
#
# COMPACT_ATOMS: atom_id res chain seq x y z
N MET A 1 0.53 20.81 45.89
CA MET A 1 0.82 19.55 45.21
C MET A 1 0.69 19.77 43.70
N LYS A 2 1.73 20.29 43.05
CA LYS A 2 1.75 20.68 41.63
C LYS A 2 2.97 20.04 40.97
N MET A 3 2.90 18.75 40.71
CA MET A 3 3.90 18.02 39.93
C MET A 3 3.30 16.65 39.61
N ARG A 4 3.58 16.11 38.41
CA ARG A 4 3.32 14.73 37.95
C ARG A 4 2.17 14.50 36.95
N LEU A 5 1.88 15.46 36.05
CA LEU A 5 1.12 15.17 34.81
C LEU A 5 1.92 15.44 33.52
N ILE A 6 3.24 15.64 33.61
CA ILE A 6 4.12 15.95 32.46
C ILE A 6 4.94 14.73 32.00
N LEU A 7 5.02 13.66 32.81
CA LEU A 7 5.90 12.51 32.53
C LEU A 7 5.26 11.44 31.62
N CYS A 8 3.94 11.44 31.42
CA CYS A 8 3.24 10.47 30.55
C CYS A 8 3.07 10.94 29.10
N THR A 9 3.39 12.20 28.79
CA THR A 9 3.21 12.78 27.46
C THR A 9 4.05 12.11 26.35
N PRO A 10 5.29 11.63 26.56
CA PRO A 10 6.06 10.96 25.49
C PRO A 10 5.63 9.51 25.22
N PHE A 11 4.83 8.88 26.09
CA PHE A 11 4.39 7.49 25.91
C PHE A 11 3.29 7.36 24.83
N LEU A 12 2.54 8.44 24.57
CA LEU A 12 1.48 8.46 23.56
C LEU A 12 2.00 8.46 22.12
N LEU A 13 3.30 8.73 21.90
CA LEU A 13 3.92 8.75 20.57
C LEU A 13 4.35 7.36 20.06
N LEU A 14 4.21 6.31 20.88
CA LEU A 14 4.64 4.95 20.52
C LEU A 14 3.65 4.19 19.63
N PHE A 15 2.43 4.71 19.43
CA PHE A 15 1.36 4.04 18.67
C PHE A 15 1.11 4.63 17.28
N VAL A 16 2.15 5.14 16.62
CA VAL A 16 2.01 5.58 15.22
C VAL A 16 1.94 4.36 14.30
N SER A 17 0.89 4.29 13.47
CA SER A 17 0.80 3.29 12.40
C SER A 17 1.84 3.62 11.33
N CYS A 18 2.85 2.76 11.15
CA CYS A 18 3.86 2.89 10.09
C CYS A 18 3.41 2.23 8.76
N PHE A 19 2.10 2.17 8.53
CA PHE A 19 1.45 1.63 7.33
C PHE A 19 0.38 2.59 6.85
N GLN A 20 0.43 2.94 5.56
CA GLN A 20 -0.54 3.81 4.90
C GLN A 20 -1.05 3.13 3.63
N LEU A 21 -2.37 2.98 3.53
CA LEU A 21 -3.06 2.65 2.29
C LEU A 21 -3.68 3.94 1.77
N ILE A 22 -3.29 4.35 0.57
CA ILE A 22 -3.70 5.61 -0.06
C ILE A 22 -4.54 5.25 -1.28
N GLU A 23 -5.73 5.84 -1.35
CA GLU A 23 -6.63 5.74 -2.49
C GLU A 23 -6.79 7.14 -3.08
N ASP A 24 -6.37 7.30 -4.33
CA ASP A 24 -6.50 8.55 -5.08
C ASP A 24 -7.39 8.30 -6.29
N VAL A 25 -8.57 8.90 -6.30
CA VAL A 25 -9.57 8.75 -7.36
C VAL A 25 -9.87 10.12 -7.95
N THR A 26 -9.58 10.26 -9.24
CA THR A 26 -9.93 11.44 -10.02
C THR A 26 -11.07 11.10 -10.98
N VAL A 27 -12.20 11.79 -10.85
CA VAL A 27 -13.40 11.61 -11.68
C VAL A 27 -13.60 12.84 -12.57
N LYS A 28 -13.87 12.62 -13.86
CA LYS A 28 -14.21 13.65 -14.84
C LYS A 28 -15.73 13.87 -14.89
N GLN A 29 -16.15 14.96 -15.53
CA GLN A 29 -17.59 15.28 -15.67
C GLN A 29 -18.40 14.21 -16.43
N ASP A 30 -17.76 13.45 -17.32
CA ASP A 30 -18.40 12.36 -18.07
C ASP A 30 -18.52 11.04 -17.26
N GLY A 31 -18.08 11.05 -16.00
CA GLY A 31 -18.05 9.88 -15.12
C GLY A 31 -16.81 9.00 -15.30
N SER A 32 -15.99 9.21 -16.32
CA SER A 32 -14.72 8.48 -16.48
C SER A 32 -13.65 9.01 -15.54
N GLY A 33 -12.57 8.26 -15.34
CA GLY A 33 -11.54 8.70 -14.40
C GLY A 33 -10.35 7.79 -14.27
N THR A 34 -9.61 8.00 -13.20
CA THR A 34 -8.41 7.22 -12.84
C THR A 34 -8.40 6.96 -11.36
N ALA A 35 -8.08 5.74 -10.98
CA ALA A 35 -7.83 5.34 -9.60
C ALA A 35 -6.36 4.91 -9.44
N VAL A 36 -5.77 5.31 -8.32
CA VAL A 36 -4.42 4.92 -7.90
C VAL A 36 -4.50 4.42 -6.46
N PHE A 37 -4.13 3.16 -6.26
CA PHE A 37 -4.02 2.54 -4.96
C PHE A 37 -2.54 2.41 -4.60
N THR A 38 -2.12 3.00 -3.49
CA THR A 38 -0.74 2.94 -3.03
C THR A 38 -0.67 2.35 -1.62
N ALA A 39 0.05 1.23 -1.49
CA ALA A 39 0.49 0.72 -0.19
C ALA A 39 1.86 1.34 0.12
N ASN A 40 1.87 2.34 1.00
CA ASN A 40 3.08 3.03 1.45
C ASN A 40 3.48 2.51 2.84
N LEU A 41 4.58 1.76 2.87
CA LEU A 41 5.18 1.18 4.06
C LEU A 41 6.54 1.83 4.38
N SER A 42 6.84 3.00 3.80
CA SER A 42 8.15 3.63 3.90
C SER A 42 8.58 3.94 5.33
N GLN A 43 7.64 4.21 6.23
CA GLN A 43 7.91 4.42 7.66
C GLN A 43 8.32 3.12 8.39
N SER A 44 8.08 1.96 7.77
CA SER A 44 8.49 0.63 8.26
C SER A 44 9.70 0.04 7.50
N ARG A 45 10.39 0.83 6.66
CA ARG A 45 11.45 0.34 5.74
C ARG A 45 12.49 -0.54 6.42
N SER A 46 13.10 -0.09 7.52
CA SER A 46 14.17 -0.83 8.20
C SER A 46 13.67 -2.18 8.73
N LYS A 47 12.48 -2.19 9.33
CA LYS A 47 11.83 -3.40 9.85
C LYS A 47 11.50 -4.38 8.72
N LEU A 48 10.94 -3.89 7.62
CA LEU A 48 10.60 -4.73 6.47
C LEU A 48 11.84 -5.28 5.77
N ALA A 49 12.90 -4.48 5.64
CA ALA A 49 14.18 -4.95 5.11
C ALA A 49 14.72 -6.13 5.93
N SER A 50 14.66 -6.06 7.27
CA SER A 50 15.04 -7.18 8.13
C SER A 50 14.11 -8.39 7.96
N ILE A 51 12.79 -8.18 7.85
CA ILE A 51 11.82 -9.26 7.63
C ILE A 51 12.08 -9.97 6.30
N MET A 52 12.40 -9.26 5.22
CA MET A 52 12.69 -9.83 3.90
C MET A 52 13.94 -10.73 3.86
N LEU A 53 14.79 -10.69 4.89
CA LEU A 53 15.94 -11.58 5.03
C LEU A 53 15.61 -12.90 5.74
N LEU A 54 14.42 -13.00 6.34
CA LEU A 54 13.99 -14.19 7.08
C LEU A 54 13.27 -15.15 6.14
N ASP A 55 13.40 -16.46 6.39
CA ASP A 55 12.61 -17.46 5.68
C ASP A 55 11.13 -17.44 6.09
N SER A 56 10.86 -17.18 7.38
CA SER A 56 9.50 -17.15 7.93
C SER A 56 9.35 -16.21 9.13
N VAL A 57 8.13 -15.72 9.34
CA VAL A 57 7.71 -14.95 10.52
C VAL A 57 6.41 -15.56 11.04
N ASN A 58 6.36 -15.92 12.33
CA ASN A 58 5.19 -16.53 12.97
C ASN A 58 4.62 -17.76 12.22
N GLY A 59 5.49 -18.57 11.61
CA GLY A 59 5.08 -19.76 10.84
C GLY A 59 4.66 -19.47 9.38
N TYR A 60 4.64 -18.21 8.94
CA TYR A 60 4.35 -17.83 7.56
C TYR A 60 5.65 -17.58 6.80
N LYS A 61 5.79 -18.15 5.60
CA LYS A 61 6.92 -17.89 4.72
C LYS A 61 6.94 -16.42 4.30
N VAL A 62 8.09 -15.77 4.40
CA VAL A 62 8.24 -14.41 3.89
C VAL A 62 8.29 -14.46 2.35
N PRO A 63 7.46 -13.68 1.64
CA PRO A 63 7.45 -13.69 0.19
C PRO A 63 8.73 -13.09 -0.37
N SER A 64 9.23 -13.66 -1.46
CA SER A 64 10.32 -13.07 -2.22
C SER A 64 9.84 -11.82 -2.98
N LYS A 65 10.80 -11.00 -3.45
CA LYS A 65 10.47 -9.86 -4.34
C LYS A 65 9.70 -10.31 -5.58
N THR A 66 10.07 -11.47 -6.13
CA THR A 66 9.40 -12.07 -7.29
C THR A 66 7.97 -12.49 -6.95
N ASP A 67 7.73 -13.09 -5.78
CA ASP A 67 6.37 -13.47 -5.36
C ASP A 67 5.46 -12.22 -5.26
N ILE A 68 5.99 -11.13 -4.70
CA ILE A 68 5.27 -9.86 -4.60
C ILE A 68 4.99 -9.27 -5.99
N GLN A 69 5.98 -9.29 -6.90
CA GLN A 69 5.81 -8.82 -8.28
C GLN A 69 4.77 -9.65 -9.04
N ASN A 70 4.80 -10.98 -8.90
CA ASN A 70 3.84 -11.88 -9.52
C ASN A 70 2.43 -11.59 -9.01
N HIS A 71 2.25 -11.36 -7.71
CA HIS A 71 0.94 -11.04 -7.16
C HIS A 71 0.41 -9.69 -7.65
N LEU A 72 1.26 -8.66 -7.78
CA LEU A 72 0.86 -7.39 -8.40
C LEU A 72 0.48 -7.56 -9.88
N ALA A 73 1.18 -8.42 -10.61
CA ALA A 73 0.88 -8.74 -11.99
C ALA A 73 -0.45 -9.52 -12.14
N GLU A 74 -0.74 -10.44 -11.22
CA GLU A 74 -2.02 -11.15 -11.11
C GLU A 74 -3.16 -10.16 -10.88
N ILE A 75 -3.04 -9.26 -9.90
CA ILE A 75 -4.05 -8.23 -9.64
C ILE A 75 -4.25 -7.35 -10.89
N ALA A 76 -3.16 -6.92 -11.54
CA ALA A 76 -3.25 -6.15 -12.78
C ALA A 76 -3.93 -6.93 -13.92
N THR A 77 -3.76 -8.25 -13.95
CA THR A 77 -4.42 -9.13 -14.93
C THR A 77 -5.91 -9.25 -14.65
N GLU A 78 -6.30 -9.42 -13.39
CA GLU A 78 -7.72 -9.45 -13.01
C GLU A 78 -8.41 -8.11 -13.28
N LEU A 79 -7.77 -6.98 -12.98
CA LEU A 79 -8.30 -5.65 -13.29
C LEU A 79 -8.55 -5.45 -14.79
N LYS A 80 -7.67 -5.96 -15.66
CA LYS A 80 -7.85 -5.88 -17.12
C LYS A 80 -9.05 -6.66 -17.64
N LYS A 81 -9.57 -7.64 -16.89
CA LYS A 81 -10.75 -8.41 -17.27
C LYS A 81 -12.06 -7.65 -17.00
N ILE A 82 -12.01 -6.62 -16.16
CA ILE A 82 -13.20 -5.87 -15.76
C ILE A 82 -13.62 -4.94 -16.90
N PRO A 83 -14.85 -5.07 -17.43
CA PRO A 83 -15.36 -4.16 -18.45
C PRO A 83 -15.31 -2.71 -17.97
N GLY A 84 -14.85 -1.81 -18.84
CA GLY A 84 -14.71 -0.40 -18.51
C GLY A 84 -13.42 -0.02 -17.78
N ILE A 85 -12.56 -0.99 -17.40
CA ILE A 85 -11.21 -0.73 -16.89
C ILE A 85 -10.19 -0.73 -18.04
N SER A 86 -9.27 0.22 -18.02
CA SER A 86 -8.19 0.35 -19.00
C SER A 86 -6.92 0.91 -18.37
N ASN A 87 -5.82 0.98 -19.13
CA ASN A 87 -4.54 1.58 -18.70
C ASN A 87 -4.01 1.04 -17.36
N VAL A 88 -4.21 -0.26 -17.11
CA VAL A 88 -3.78 -0.91 -15.86
C VAL A 88 -2.26 -1.00 -15.82
N SER A 89 -1.67 -0.48 -14.75
CA SER A 89 -0.23 -0.52 -14.46
C SER A 89 0.00 -0.75 -12.97
N HIS A 90 1.17 -1.30 -12.63
CA HIS A 90 1.58 -1.53 -11.25
C HIS A 90 3.07 -1.27 -11.09
N SER A 91 3.50 -1.00 -9.86
CA SER A 91 4.91 -0.86 -9.50
C SER A 91 5.17 -1.31 -8.06
N ALA A 92 6.41 -1.71 -7.80
CA ALA A 92 6.90 -2.01 -6.45
C ALA A 92 8.32 -1.46 -6.32
N ASP A 93 8.50 -0.47 -5.43
CA ASP A 93 9.80 0.02 -4.99
C ASP A 93 10.16 -0.71 -3.69
N PHE A 94 11.02 -1.71 -3.78
CA PHE A 94 11.46 -2.52 -2.62
C PHE A 94 12.46 -1.79 -1.73
N ASP A 95 13.07 -0.70 -2.19
CA ASP A 95 13.96 0.10 -1.35
C ASP A 95 13.15 1.06 -0.48
N LYS A 96 12.07 1.62 -1.04
CA LYS A 96 11.15 2.50 -0.30
C LYS A 96 9.99 1.76 0.34
N PHE A 97 9.77 0.49 0.01
CA PHE A 97 8.58 -0.29 0.38
C PHE A 97 7.28 0.44 0.00
N ILE A 98 7.17 0.80 -1.28
CA ILE A 98 5.98 1.44 -1.84
C ILE A 98 5.51 0.61 -3.03
N ALA A 99 4.29 0.08 -2.95
CA ALA A 99 3.63 -0.61 -4.05
C ALA A 99 2.45 0.23 -4.56
N THR A 100 2.25 0.27 -5.86
CA THR A 100 1.17 1.06 -6.49
C THR A 100 0.47 0.25 -7.56
N ILE A 101 -0.85 0.40 -7.66
CA ILE A 101 -1.68 -0.07 -8.77
C ILE A 101 -2.46 1.13 -9.30
N ARG A 102 -2.45 1.32 -10.61
CA ARG A 102 -3.15 2.41 -11.30
C ARG A 102 -3.98 1.85 -12.43
N PHE A 103 -5.18 2.37 -12.60
CA PHE A 103 -6.02 2.09 -13.75
C PHE A 103 -6.95 3.26 -14.07
N SER A 104 -7.41 3.31 -15.33
CA SER A 104 -8.50 4.17 -15.77
C SER A 104 -9.82 3.41 -15.75
N PHE A 105 -10.91 4.10 -15.46
CA PHE A 105 -12.27 3.57 -15.55
C PHE A 105 -13.13 4.46 -16.45
N ASN A 106 -14.10 3.86 -17.15
CA ASN A 106 -14.92 4.58 -18.14
C ASN A 106 -16.12 5.30 -17.51
N LYS A 107 -16.65 4.82 -16.39
CA LYS A 107 -17.79 5.43 -15.70
C LYS A 107 -17.79 5.04 -14.22
N VAL A 108 -18.18 5.96 -13.33
CA VAL A 108 -18.66 5.64 -11.98
C VAL A 108 -20.18 5.49 -12.08
N GLU A 109 -20.70 4.33 -11.66
CA GLU A 109 -22.14 4.09 -11.61
C GLU A 109 -22.73 4.82 -10.39
N ASP A 110 -23.94 5.38 -10.56
CA ASP A 110 -24.74 5.98 -9.48
C ASP A 110 -25.42 4.90 -8.62
#